data_AF-A0A6B3EMC2-F1
#
_entry.id   AF-A0A6B3EMC2-F1
#
_cell.length_a   1.000
_cell.length_b   1.000
_cell.length_c   1.000
_cell.angle_alpha   90.00
_cell.angle_beta   90.00
_cell.angle_gamma   90.00
#
_symmetry.space_group_name_H-M   'P 1'
#
loop_
_entity.id
_entity.type
_entity.pdbx_description
1 polymer ?
#
loop_
_entity_poly.entity_id
_entity_poly.type
_entity_poly.pdbx_seq_one_letter_code
_entity_poly.pdbx_strand_id
1 'polypeptide(L)' 'MSRDYTLFTGQWADLPLEKVCELARDFGYDGLELA' A
#
# COMPACT_ATOMS: atom_id res chain seq x y z
N MET A 1 15.63 -8.43 13.03
CA MET A 1 14.41 -7.61 13.03
C MET A 1 14.21 -7.10 11.62
N SER A 2 13.27 -7.68 10.89
CA SER A 2 12.77 -7.12 9.63
C SER A 2 12.05 -5.82 9.94
N ARG A 3 12.34 -4.75 9.19
CA ARG A 3 11.57 -3.51 9.26
C ARG A 3 10.33 -3.69 8.38
N ASP A 4 9.20 -3.19 8.84
CA ASP A 4 7.98 -3.17 8.03
C ASP A 4 8.15 -2.19 6.86
N TYR A 5 7.68 -2.59 5.69
CA TYR A 5 7.67 -1.78 4.47
C TYR A 5 6.26 -1.31 4.17
N THR A 6 6.10 0.01 4.03
CA THR A 6 4.80 0.66 3.83
C THR A 6 4.72 1.27 2.43
N LEU A 7 3.63 1.04 1.72
CA LEU A 7 3.35 1.66 0.43
C LEU A 7 2.71 3.04 0.63
N PHE A 8 3.35 4.08 0.14
CA PHE A 8 2.75 5.41 0.06
C PHE A 8 1.66 5.44 -1.03
N THR A 9 0.46 5.87 -0.65
CA THR A 9 -0.73 5.78 -1.51
C THR A 9 -0.98 7.01 -2.38
N GLY A 10 -0.15 8.06 -2.27
CA GLY A 10 -0.36 9.32 -2.99
C GLY A 10 -0.34 9.19 -4.52
N GLN A 11 0.45 8.25 -5.08
CA GLN A 11 0.43 7.98 -6.53
C GLN A 11 -0.78 7.17 -7.01
N TRP A 12 -1.59 6.63 -6.10
CA TRP A 12 -2.67 5.67 -6.39
C TRP A 12 -4.05 6.24 -6.05
N ALA A 13 -4.15 7.57 -5.89
CA ALA A 13 -5.35 8.26 -5.46
C ALA A 13 -6.52 8.19 -6.49
N ASP A 14 -6.24 7.75 -7.72
CA ASP A 14 -7.23 7.45 -8.75
C ASP A 14 -7.93 6.10 -8.57
N LEU A 15 -7.41 5.23 -7.68
CA LEU A 15 -7.98 3.91 -7.39
C LEU A 15 -8.78 3.91 -6.09
N PRO A 16 -9.82 3.05 -5.97
CA PRO A 16 -10.45 2.76 -4.69
C PRO A 16 -9.44 2.18 -3.70
N LEU A 17 -9.55 2.54 -2.41
CA LEU A 17 -8.64 2.06 -1.35
C LEU A 17 -8.54 0.53 -1.30
N GLU A 18 -9.65 -0.18 -1.46
CA GLU A 18 -9.68 -1.64 -1.50
C GLU A 18 -8.77 -2.20 -2.61
N LYS A 19 -8.72 -1.52 -3.76
CA LYS A 19 -7.85 -1.94 -4.86
C LYS A 19 -6.37 -1.72 -4.54
N VAL A 20 -6.05 -0.62 -3.87
CA VAL A 20 -4.69 -0.33 -3.40
C VAL A 20 -4.25 -1.35 -2.35
N CYS A 21 -5.14 -1.76 -1.45
CA CYS A 21 -4.88 -2.84 -0.47
C CYS A 21 -4.57 -4.18 -1.14
N GLU A 22 -5.34 -4.57 -2.17
CA GLU A 22 -5.06 -5.79 -2.94
C GLU A 22 -3.67 -5.75 -3.58
N LEU A 23 -3.34 -4.65 -4.26
CA LEU A 23 -2.05 -4.47 -4.92
C LEU A 23 -0.90 -4.49 -3.92
N ALA A 24 -1.02 -3.76 -2.80
CA ALA A 24 0.01 -3.72 -1.77
C ALA A 24 0.31 -5.11 -1.19
N ARG A 25 -0.73 -5.91 -0.94
CA ARG A 25 -0.58 -7.31 -0.50
C ARG A 25 0.13 -8.15 -1.56
N ASP A 26 -0.28 -8.05 -2.82
CA ASP A 26 0.31 -8.83 -3.92
C ASP A 26 1.77 -8.42 -4.20
N PHE A 27 2.14 -7.17 -3.91
CA PHE A 27 3.51 -6.66 -3.97
C PHE A 27 4.36 -7.03 -2.74
N GLY A 28 3.73 -7.51 -1.66
CA GLY A 28 4.42 -7.89 -0.42
C GLY A 28 4.72 -6.72 0.53
N TYR A 29 3.96 -5.63 0.47
CA TYR A 29 4.02 -4.57 1.48
C TYR A 29 3.27 -4.99 2.75
N ASP A 30 3.80 -4.53 3.89
CA ASP A 30 3.25 -4.82 5.21
C ASP A 30 2.13 -3.84 5.61
N GLY A 31 2.09 -2.66 4.99
CA GLY A 31 1.11 -1.63 5.28
C GLY A 31 0.97 -0.55 4.21
N LEU A 32 0.06 0.39 4.48
CA LEU A 32 -0.21 1.56 3.64
C LEU A 32 -0.01 2.87 4.42
N GLU A 33 0.56 3.87 3.76
CA GLU A 33 0.60 5.26 4.22
C GLU A 33 -0.42 6.06 3.39
N LEU A 34 -1.49 6.52 4.07
CA LEU A 34 -2.60 7.25 3.47
C LEU A 34 -2.24 8.73 3.31
N ALA A 35 -2.32 9.25 2.08
CA ALA A 35 -1.96 10.62 1.71
C ALA A 35 -3.18 11.47 1.33
#